data_AF-A0A6J7FSG2-F1
#
_entry.id   AF-A0A6J7FSG2-F1
#
_cell.length_a   1.000
_cell.length_b   1.000
_cell.length_c   1.000
_cell.angle_alpha   90.00
_cell.angle_beta   90.00
_cell.angle_gamma   90.00
#
_symmetry.space_group_name_H-M   'P 1'
#
loop_
_entity.id
_entity.type
_entity.pdbx_description
1 polymer ?
#
loop_
_entity_poly.entity_id
_entity_poly.type
_entity_poly.pdbx_seq_one_letter_code
_entity_poly.pdbx_strand_id
1 'polypeptide(L)'
;MSTVSMPTALGAALLTTAALALPATAMAATSHHAKKASASTAHKHTAAAKKKAKAKGRTVPVSVNVLSPFTGDRAGAGSQGFGVSLRLRFNTGLTATGFTAPQLTGPMAHANAAPFPGSFSGGQDDRLPGLIVLLSTTQTTKADGTPTGFTGAGQNLANLFNTTAVADRTKKTTDISTDWIAGAPLFGRNVRTTLTVAVAADKNKDGIYNDAPASVTDLNGDGRIDAFDLKAFGIASSARTVTFSIVD
;
A
#
# COMPACT_ATOMS: atom_id res chain seq x y z
N MET A 1 -35.73 15.37 -54.52
CA MET A 1 -34.70 16.41 -54.77
C MET A 1 -33.82 16.43 -53.53
N SER A 2 -32.86 15.51 -53.34
CA SER A 2 -31.56 15.35 -54.03
C SER A 2 -30.80 16.66 -54.16
N THR A 3 -29.85 16.91 -53.26
CA THR A 3 -28.40 16.99 -53.58
C THR A 3 -27.54 16.87 -52.32
N VAL A 4 -26.51 16.04 -52.47
CA VAL A 4 -25.42 15.71 -51.56
C VAL A 4 -24.35 16.81 -51.56
N SER A 5 -23.62 17.00 -50.46
CA SER A 5 -22.20 17.38 -50.55
C SER A 5 -21.39 16.83 -49.38
N MET A 6 -20.50 15.89 -49.70
CA MET A 6 -19.30 15.56 -48.91
C MET A 6 -18.17 16.54 -49.25
N PRO A 7 -17.09 16.51 -48.46
CA PRO A 7 -15.77 16.32 -49.07
C PRO A 7 -14.97 15.13 -48.50
N THR A 8 -14.60 14.25 -49.42
CA THR A 8 -13.38 13.42 -49.50
C THR A 8 -12.15 14.37 -49.50
N ALA A 9 -10.93 14.07 -49.05
CA ALA A 9 -10.16 12.84 -49.14
C ALA A 9 -8.83 12.92 -48.34
N LEU A 10 -8.34 11.73 -48.00
CA LEU A 10 -6.94 11.23 -48.06
C LEU A 10 -5.80 11.95 -47.32
N GLY A 11 -5.19 11.19 -46.40
CA GLY A 11 -3.82 11.38 -45.94
C GLY A 11 -3.32 10.14 -45.21
N ALA A 12 -3.05 9.07 -45.96
CA ALA A 12 -2.33 7.91 -45.45
C ALA A 12 -0.87 8.30 -45.15
N ALA A 13 -0.37 7.95 -43.97
CA ALA A 13 1.06 7.86 -43.72
C ALA A 13 1.36 6.55 -43.00
N LEU A 14 2.16 5.76 -43.70
CA LEU A 14 2.55 4.39 -43.46
C LEU A 14 3.83 4.36 -42.61
N LEU A 15 3.90 3.39 -41.69
CA LEU A 15 5.10 2.66 -41.24
C LEU A 15 6.41 3.43 -41.00
N THR A 16 6.87 3.42 -39.74
CA THR A 16 8.28 3.10 -39.45
C THR A 16 8.39 2.34 -38.14
N THR A 17 8.65 1.03 -38.28
CA THR A 17 9.21 0.15 -37.27
C THR A 17 10.69 0.48 -37.07
N ALA A 18 11.11 0.72 -35.83
CA ALA A 18 12.53 0.68 -35.45
C ALA A 18 12.65 -0.15 -34.18
N ALA A 19 12.95 -1.44 -34.36
CA ALA A 19 13.42 -2.32 -33.31
C ALA A 19 14.91 -2.02 -33.07
N LEU A 20 15.26 -1.43 -31.92
CA LEU A 20 16.65 -1.43 -31.47
C LEU A 20 16.91 -2.73 -30.71
N ALA A 21 17.59 -3.66 -31.38
CA ALA A 21 18.22 -4.81 -30.76
C ALA A 21 19.52 -4.35 -30.07
N LEU A 22 19.62 -4.54 -28.75
CA LEU A 22 20.86 -4.40 -28.01
C LEU A 22 21.55 -5.79 -27.96
N PRO A 23 22.85 -5.89 -28.30
CA PRO A 23 23.58 -7.15 -28.20
C PRO A 23 23.88 -7.50 -26.74
N ALA A 24 23.57 -8.75 -26.39
CA ALA A 24 24.01 -9.40 -25.17
C ALA A 24 25.52 -9.69 -25.23
N THR A 25 26.31 -9.02 -24.41
CA THR A 25 27.69 -9.42 -24.11
C THR A 25 27.71 -10.24 -22.84
N ALA A 26 27.76 -11.56 -23.01
CA ALA A 26 28.17 -12.50 -21.96
C ALA A 26 29.70 -12.36 -21.76
N MET A 27 30.14 -11.94 -20.57
CA MET A 27 31.51 -12.20 -20.12
C MET A 27 31.49 -13.35 -19.12
N ALA A 28 31.91 -14.51 -19.60
CA ALA A 28 32.40 -15.60 -18.76
C ALA A 28 33.81 -15.24 -18.26
N ALA A 29 34.04 -15.36 -16.97
CA ALA A 29 35.38 -15.44 -16.39
C ALA A 29 35.44 -16.67 -15.50
N THR A 30 36.09 -17.72 -16.02
CA THR A 30 36.38 -18.96 -15.31
C THR A 30 37.73 -18.86 -14.62
N SER A 31 37.74 -19.29 -13.35
CA SER A 31 38.83 -19.94 -12.59
C SER A 31 40.21 -19.27 -12.48
N HIS A 32 40.75 -19.19 -11.25
CA HIS A 32 41.74 -20.17 -10.76
C HIS A 32 42.04 -20.00 -9.24
N HIS A 33 42.11 -21.16 -8.60
CA HIS A 33 42.70 -21.53 -7.31
C HIS A 33 43.66 -20.57 -6.59
N ALA A 34 43.46 -20.43 -5.27
CA ALA A 34 44.55 -20.57 -4.29
C ALA A 34 44.01 -21.06 -2.93
N LYS A 35 44.22 -22.35 -2.64
CA LYS A 35 44.22 -22.90 -1.28
C LYS A 35 45.43 -22.33 -0.53
N LYS A 36 45.22 -21.83 0.68
CA LYS A 36 46.25 -21.91 1.74
C LYS A 36 45.59 -22.13 3.08
N ALA A 37 45.74 -23.35 3.57
CA ALA A 37 45.54 -23.70 4.96
C ALA A 37 46.73 -23.17 5.76
N SER A 38 46.47 -22.55 6.91
CA SER A 38 47.45 -22.40 7.98
C SER A 38 46.72 -22.66 9.29
N ALA A 39 47.01 -23.80 9.89
CA ALA A 39 46.69 -24.09 11.28
C ALA A 39 47.65 -23.30 12.18
N SER A 40 47.14 -22.72 13.27
CA SER A 40 47.91 -22.64 14.52
C SER A 40 47.07 -22.14 15.70
N THR A 41 47.11 -22.95 16.76
CA THR A 41 46.92 -22.64 18.19
C THR A 41 45.52 -22.33 18.73
N ALA A 42 45.03 -23.32 19.47
CA ALA A 42 43.91 -23.24 20.39
C ALA A 42 44.28 -22.42 21.65
N HIS A 43 43.48 -21.42 21.96
CA HIS A 43 43.38 -20.86 23.31
C HIS A 43 41.97 -21.10 23.84
N LYS A 44 41.90 -21.96 24.88
CA LYS A 44 40.70 -22.16 25.69
C LYS A 44 40.40 -20.86 26.44
N HIS A 45 39.44 -20.10 25.96
CA HIS A 45 38.73 -19.13 26.78
C HIS A 45 37.38 -19.73 27.16
N THR A 46 37.27 -20.13 28.43
CA THR A 46 36.00 -20.45 29.08
C THR A 46 35.15 -19.18 29.16
N ALA A 47 34.41 -18.90 28.09
CA ALA A 47 33.40 -17.85 28.09
C ALA A 47 32.14 -18.39 28.78
N ALA A 48 31.93 -17.95 30.02
CA ALA A 48 30.70 -18.17 30.75
C ALA A 48 29.49 -17.77 29.88
N ALA A 49 28.69 -18.76 29.50
CA ALA A 49 27.48 -18.56 28.72
C ALA A 49 26.43 -17.83 29.58
N LYS A 50 26.46 -16.50 29.55
CA LYS A 50 25.31 -15.69 29.94
C LYS A 50 24.20 -15.97 28.94
N LYS A 51 23.29 -16.87 29.28
CA LYS A 51 21.99 -17.02 28.60
C LYS A 51 21.25 -15.68 28.74
N LYS A 52 21.44 -14.78 27.76
CA LYS A 52 20.49 -13.69 27.54
C LYS A 52 19.19 -14.35 27.13
N ALA A 53 18.22 -14.37 28.04
CA ALA A 53 16.84 -14.67 27.69
C ALA A 53 16.47 -13.71 26.55
N LYS A 54 16.33 -14.22 25.33
CA LYS A 54 15.68 -13.46 24.27
C LYS A 54 14.27 -13.19 24.77
N ALA A 55 13.97 -11.94 25.09
CA ALA A 55 12.59 -11.50 25.17
C ALA A 55 11.91 -12.00 23.89
N LYS A 56 10.93 -12.90 24.02
CA LYS A 56 10.09 -13.31 22.89
C LYS A 56 9.44 -12.02 22.41
N GLY A 57 10.00 -11.42 21.36
CA GLY A 57 9.37 -10.31 20.67
C GLY A 57 7.96 -10.77 20.33
N ARG A 58 6.96 -10.02 20.78
CA ARG A 58 5.55 -10.35 20.52
C ARG A 58 5.38 -10.38 19.01
N THR A 59 5.29 -11.58 18.43
CA THR A 59 5.00 -11.75 17.01
C THR A 59 3.65 -11.09 16.74
N VAL A 60 3.63 -10.03 15.93
CA VAL A 60 2.38 -9.39 15.53
C VAL A 60 1.64 -10.32 14.55
N PRO A 61 0.32 -10.51 14.71
CA PRO A 61 -0.46 -11.36 13.80
C PRO A 61 -0.38 -10.94 12.35
N VAL A 62 -0.28 -9.63 12.09
CA VAL A 62 -0.21 -9.07 10.73
C VAL A 62 0.99 -8.15 10.58
N SER A 63 1.72 -8.31 9.48
CA SER A 63 2.79 -7.39 9.07
C SER A 63 2.29 -6.53 7.91
N VAL A 64 2.48 -5.22 8.04
CA VAL A 64 2.20 -4.24 6.98
C VAL A 64 3.54 -3.76 6.41
N ASN A 65 3.67 -3.78 5.09
CA ASN A 65 4.77 -3.19 4.35
C ASN A 65 4.22 -2.13 3.39
N VAL A 66 4.77 -0.91 3.46
CA VAL A 66 4.49 0.15 2.51
C VAL A 66 5.59 0.09 1.45
N LEU A 67 5.21 -0.26 0.22
CA LEU A 67 6.13 -0.39 -0.91
C LEU A 67 6.33 0.94 -1.63
N SER A 68 5.33 1.83 -1.57
CA SER A 68 5.39 3.22 -2.00
C SER A 68 4.30 4.00 -1.27
N PRO A 69 4.53 5.27 -0.91
CA PRO A 69 5.82 5.97 -0.94
C PRO A 69 6.77 5.49 0.17
N PHE A 70 8.02 5.92 0.15
CA PHE A 70 8.99 5.81 1.25
C PHE A 70 9.14 7.12 2.01
N THR A 71 9.74 7.04 3.20
CA THR A 71 9.98 8.22 4.03
C THR A 71 10.98 9.16 3.34
N GLY A 72 10.58 10.42 3.17
CA GLY A 72 11.37 11.45 2.50
C GLY A 72 11.11 11.57 1.00
N ASP A 73 10.29 10.69 0.41
CA ASP A 73 9.97 10.76 -1.01
C ASP A 73 9.25 12.05 -1.36
N ARG A 74 9.45 12.49 -2.60
CA ARG A 74 8.68 13.54 -3.26
C ARG A 74 7.77 12.84 -4.26
N ALA A 75 6.55 12.55 -3.83
CA ALA A 75 5.61 11.73 -4.58
C ALA A 75 4.70 12.59 -5.46
N GLY A 76 4.38 12.05 -6.63
CA GLY A 76 3.46 12.63 -7.60
C GLY A 76 4.11 13.43 -8.71
N ALA A 77 3.27 13.97 -9.59
CA ALA A 77 3.65 14.85 -10.69
C ALA A 77 2.55 15.91 -10.88
N GLY A 78 2.90 17.18 -10.94
CA GLY A 78 1.96 18.29 -11.08
C GLY A 78 0.96 18.43 -9.93
N SER A 79 1.22 17.82 -8.76
CA SER A 79 0.23 17.56 -7.71
C SER A 79 -1.09 17.01 -8.25
N GLN A 80 -1.03 16.18 -9.30
CA GLN A 80 -2.20 15.51 -9.87
C GLN A 80 -2.56 14.25 -9.08
N GLY A 81 -1.56 13.56 -8.55
CA GLY A 81 -1.75 12.39 -7.70
C GLY A 81 -0.43 11.75 -7.29
N PHE A 82 -0.49 10.75 -6.41
CA PHE A 82 0.64 9.93 -5.98
C PHE A 82 0.21 8.47 -5.82
N GLY A 83 1.17 7.55 -5.91
CA GLY A 83 0.91 6.12 -5.76
C GLY A 83 1.13 5.63 -4.32
N VAL A 84 0.18 4.88 -3.79
CA VAL A 84 0.33 4.09 -2.56
C VAL A 84 0.26 2.61 -2.92
N SER A 85 1.26 1.85 -2.52
CA SER A 85 1.32 0.41 -2.75
C SER A 85 1.64 -0.29 -1.43
N LEU A 86 0.82 -1.27 -1.07
CA LEU A 86 0.93 -1.98 0.20
C LEU A 86 1.06 -3.48 -0.04
N ARG A 87 1.81 -4.13 0.85
CA ARG A 87 1.76 -5.58 1.02
C ARG A 87 1.51 -5.94 2.47
N LEU A 88 0.43 -6.67 2.69
CA LEU A 88 0.02 -7.18 3.98
C LEU A 88 0.33 -8.67 4.07
N ARG A 89 0.95 -9.09 5.16
CA ARG A 89 1.21 -10.51 5.47
C ARG A 89 0.51 -10.90 6.75
N PHE A 90 -0.49 -11.75 6.62
CA PHE A 90 -1.22 -12.35 7.71
C PHE A 90 -0.57 -13.68 8.10
N ASN A 91 -0.34 -13.89 9.39
CA ASN A 91 0.10 -15.19 9.93
C ASN A 91 -1.09 -16.14 10.15
N THR A 92 -2.02 -16.16 9.20
CA THR A 92 -3.20 -17.03 9.17
C THR A 92 -3.63 -17.32 7.73
N GLY A 93 -4.58 -18.25 7.55
CA GLY A 93 -5.16 -18.57 6.25
C GLY A 93 -6.12 -17.49 5.74
N LEU A 94 -6.45 -17.56 4.45
CA LEU A 94 -7.19 -16.51 3.72
C LEU A 94 -8.52 -16.13 4.39
N THR A 95 -9.31 -17.09 4.86
CA THR A 95 -10.61 -16.83 5.49
C THR A 95 -10.51 -15.88 6.69
N ALA A 96 -9.51 -16.06 7.55
CA ALA A 96 -9.33 -15.24 8.74
C ALA A 96 -8.82 -13.82 8.41
N THR A 97 -8.38 -13.55 7.18
CA THR A 97 -7.98 -12.19 6.77
C THR A 97 -9.17 -11.27 6.52
N GLY A 98 -10.38 -11.83 6.41
CA GLY A 98 -11.57 -11.09 5.98
C GLY A 98 -11.62 -10.83 4.47
N PHE A 99 -10.62 -11.26 3.70
CA PHE A 99 -10.61 -11.07 2.26
C PHE A 99 -11.72 -11.82 1.55
N THR A 100 -12.57 -11.12 0.79
CA THR A 100 -13.75 -11.74 0.16
C THR A 100 -13.57 -12.04 -1.33
N ALA A 101 -12.91 -11.17 -2.11
CA ALA A 101 -12.64 -11.34 -3.53
C ALA A 101 -11.62 -10.31 -4.05
N PRO A 102 -10.97 -10.53 -5.21
CA PRO A 102 -10.21 -9.46 -5.86
C PRO A 102 -11.10 -8.29 -6.25
N GLN A 103 -10.54 -7.07 -6.27
CA GLN A 103 -11.25 -5.86 -6.70
C GLN A 103 -10.50 -5.08 -7.77
N LEU A 104 -11.28 -4.42 -8.63
CA LEU A 104 -10.86 -3.34 -9.51
C LEU A 104 -11.84 -2.18 -9.35
N THR A 105 -11.43 -1.12 -8.66
CA THR A 105 -12.24 0.04 -8.31
C THR A 105 -11.56 1.33 -8.79
N GLY A 106 -12.32 2.41 -8.83
CA GLY A 106 -11.84 3.71 -9.24
C GLY A 106 -12.98 4.71 -9.40
N PRO A 107 -12.68 5.99 -9.63
CA PRO A 107 -13.71 6.96 -9.94
C PRO A 107 -14.25 6.77 -11.36
N MET A 108 -15.56 6.92 -11.53
CA MET A 108 -16.25 6.98 -12.83
C MET A 108 -15.88 5.80 -13.77
N ALA A 109 -15.33 6.11 -14.96
CA ALA A 109 -15.00 5.13 -16.00
C ALA A 109 -13.87 4.15 -15.60
N HIS A 110 -13.21 4.39 -14.47
CA HIS A 110 -12.19 3.50 -13.90
C HIS A 110 -12.77 2.53 -12.86
N ALA A 111 -14.09 2.47 -12.69
CA ALA A 111 -14.77 1.74 -11.62
C ALA A 111 -15.27 0.34 -12.04
N ASN A 112 -15.17 -0.62 -11.12
CA ASN A 112 -16.13 -1.70 -10.86
C ASN A 112 -16.50 -2.56 -12.06
N ALA A 113 -15.53 -2.82 -12.93
CA ALA A 113 -15.71 -3.72 -14.05
C ALA A 113 -15.86 -5.16 -13.53
N ALA A 114 -16.92 -5.84 -13.96
CA ALA A 114 -16.99 -7.28 -13.81
C ALA A 114 -15.73 -7.93 -14.45
N PRO A 115 -15.13 -8.95 -13.82
CA PRO A 115 -15.63 -9.74 -12.70
C PRO A 115 -15.14 -9.30 -11.30
N PHE A 116 -14.56 -8.09 -11.14
CA PHE A 116 -13.92 -7.65 -9.90
C PHE A 116 -14.63 -6.45 -9.26
N PRO A 117 -15.90 -6.59 -8.82
CA PRO A 117 -16.68 -5.48 -8.29
C PRO A 117 -16.18 -5.06 -6.90
N GLY A 118 -16.25 -3.75 -6.64
CA GLY A 118 -16.12 -3.13 -5.33
C GLY A 118 -16.83 -1.77 -5.33
N SER A 119 -16.69 -0.99 -4.27
CA SER A 119 -17.05 0.42 -4.23
C SER A 119 -15.79 1.28 -4.18
N PHE A 120 -15.94 2.58 -4.42
CA PHE A 120 -14.84 3.52 -4.37
C PHE A 120 -15.27 4.74 -3.55
N SER A 121 -14.96 4.71 -2.26
CA SER A 121 -15.40 5.74 -1.30
C SER A 121 -14.44 5.85 -0.12
N GLY A 122 -14.64 6.85 0.73
CA GLY A 122 -14.07 6.81 2.08
C GLY A 122 -14.67 5.65 2.88
N GLY A 123 -13.88 5.08 3.77
CA GLY A 123 -14.30 4.07 4.74
C GLY A 123 -13.50 2.77 4.65
N GLN A 124 -14.12 1.73 5.20
CA GLN A 124 -13.63 0.35 5.20
C GLN A 124 -13.66 -0.24 3.79
N ASP A 125 -12.61 -0.97 3.41
CA ASP A 125 -12.53 -1.65 2.12
C ASP A 125 -13.49 -2.84 2.05
N ASP A 126 -14.28 -2.93 0.96
CA ASP A 126 -15.27 -4.00 0.76
C ASP A 126 -14.65 -5.41 0.70
N ARG A 127 -13.42 -5.51 0.21
CA ARG A 127 -12.72 -6.77 -0.04
C ARG A 127 -11.59 -7.04 0.94
N LEU A 128 -11.14 -6.05 1.69
CA LEU A 128 -10.14 -6.15 2.76
C LEU A 128 -10.57 -5.34 3.99
N PRO A 129 -11.66 -5.75 4.66
CA PRO A 129 -12.33 -4.96 5.69
C PRO A 129 -11.49 -4.67 6.94
N GLY A 130 -10.38 -5.37 7.16
CA GLY A 130 -9.49 -5.09 8.29
C GLY A 130 -8.52 -3.92 8.07
N LEU A 131 -8.37 -3.41 6.84
CA LEU A 131 -7.36 -2.41 6.50
C LEU A 131 -7.76 -1.01 7.00
N ILE A 132 -6.79 -0.32 7.62
CA ILE A 132 -6.88 1.09 8.00
C ILE A 132 -5.79 1.85 7.27
N VAL A 133 -6.17 2.87 6.50
CA VAL A 133 -5.25 3.77 5.80
C VAL A 133 -5.64 5.20 6.07
N LEU A 134 -4.69 6.00 6.55
CA LEU A 134 -4.90 7.40 6.92
C LEU A 134 -3.85 8.28 6.25
N LEU A 135 -4.25 9.50 5.90
CA LEU A 135 -3.35 10.57 5.46
C LEU A 135 -3.58 11.81 6.32
N SER A 136 -2.51 12.38 6.86
CA SER A 136 -2.60 13.54 7.77
C SER A 136 -3.11 14.82 7.10
N THR A 137 -3.22 14.84 5.78
CA THR A 137 -3.61 16.00 4.95
C THR A 137 -4.91 15.78 4.17
N THR A 138 -5.68 14.74 4.51
CA THR A 138 -7.02 14.53 3.94
C THR A 138 -7.91 15.73 4.24
N GLN A 139 -8.51 16.31 3.20
CA GLN A 139 -9.32 17.52 3.31
C GLN A 139 -10.79 17.21 3.53
N THR A 140 -11.46 18.01 4.36
CA THR A 140 -12.92 17.98 4.57
C THR A 140 -13.68 18.82 3.53
N THR A 141 -12.99 19.76 2.89
CA THR A 141 -13.52 20.63 1.83
C THR A 141 -12.55 20.68 0.66
N LYS A 142 -13.08 20.90 -0.55
CA LYS A 142 -12.31 21.18 -1.75
C LYS A 142 -11.88 22.64 -1.78
N ALA A 143 -11.02 22.99 -2.74
CA ALA A 143 -10.56 24.36 -2.94
C ALA A 143 -11.68 25.37 -3.22
N ASP A 144 -12.80 24.92 -3.79
CA ASP A 144 -13.99 25.74 -4.05
C ASP A 144 -14.96 25.83 -2.84
N GLY A 145 -14.58 25.29 -1.68
CA GLY A 145 -15.40 25.27 -0.46
C GLY A 145 -16.42 24.14 -0.40
N THR A 146 -16.58 23.33 -1.45
CA THR A 146 -17.53 22.21 -1.42
C THR A 146 -17.05 21.09 -0.49
N PRO A 147 -17.93 20.45 0.31
CA PRO A 147 -17.54 19.31 1.14
C PRO A 147 -17.00 18.15 0.31
N THR A 148 -15.95 17.48 0.79
CA THR A 148 -15.40 16.27 0.15
C THR A 148 -16.16 15.00 0.52
N GLY A 149 -16.92 15.05 1.63
CA GLY A 149 -17.52 13.88 2.27
C GLY A 149 -16.55 13.12 3.19
N PHE A 150 -15.28 13.54 3.29
CA PHE A 150 -14.32 12.98 4.24
C PHE A 150 -14.38 13.69 5.58
N THR A 151 -14.01 12.96 6.64
CA THR A 151 -13.92 13.47 8.01
C THR A 151 -12.54 14.05 8.37
N GLY A 152 -11.69 14.30 7.36
CA GLY A 152 -10.34 14.83 7.55
C GLY A 152 -9.31 13.72 7.78
N ALA A 153 -8.28 13.98 8.57
CA ALA A 153 -7.16 13.05 8.79
C ALA A 153 -7.57 11.69 9.42
N GLY A 154 -8.72 11.63 10.08
CA GLY A 154 -9.28 10.41 10.66
C GLY A 154 -10.07 9.55 9.67
N GLN A 155 -10.35 10.04 8.46
CA GLN A 155 -11.05 9.26 7.45
C GLN A 155 -10.25 8.02 7.09
N ASN A 156 -10.83 6.82 7.25
CA ASN A 156 -10.22 5.62 6.68
C ASN A 156 -10.33 5.68 5.16
N LEU A 157 -9.22 5.46 4.47
CA LEU A 157 -9.07 5.56 3.01
C LEU A 157 -8.89 4.19 2.35
N ALA A 158 -9.05 3.10 3.11
CA ALA A 158 -8.82 1.75 2.61
C ALA A 158 -9.68 1.42 1.37
N ASN A 159 -10.94 1.85 1.35
CA ASN A 159 -11.84 1.61 0.22
C ASN A 159 -11.59 2.50 -1.01
N LEU A 160 -10.50 3.27 -1.01
CA LEU A 160 -10.02 4.01 -2.20
C LEU A 160 -8.95 3.22 -2.96
N PHE A 161 -8.56 2.03 -2.51
CA PHE A 161 -7.58 1.23 -3.24
C PHE A 161 -8.16 0.66 -4.52
N ASN A 162 -7.53 1.01 -5.65
CA ASN A 162 -7.99 0.64 -6.99
C ASN A 162 -7.91 -0.86 -7.22
N THR A 163 -6.91 -1.53 -6.67
CA THR A 163 -6.76 -2.98 -6.82
C THR A 163 -6.43 -3.62 -5.48
N THR A 164 -7.00 -4.81 -5.25
CA THR A 164 -6.66 -5.66 -4.11
C THR A 164 -6.69 -7.10 -4.58
N ALA A 165 -5.64 -7.87 -4.30
CA ALA A 165 -5.53 -9.26 -4.71
C ALA A 165 -4.67 -10.07 -3.75
N VAL A 166 -4.89 -11.39 -3.72
CA VAL A 166 -4.01 -12.33 -3.02
C VAL A 166 -2.72 -12.46 -3.82
N ALA A 167 -1.59 -12.11 -3.18
CA ALA A 167 -0.26 -12.20 -3.77
C ALA A 167 0.39 -13.58 -3.54
N ASP A 168 0.17 -14.16 -2.36
CA ASP A 168 0.61 -15.51 -2.01
C ASP A 168 -0.31 -16.07 -0.91
N ARG A 169 -0.53 -17.39 -0.88
CA ARG A 169 -1.30 -18.02 0.21
C ARG A 169 -0.88 -19.45 0.48
N THR A 170 -0.87 -19.79 1.76
CA THR A 170 -0.74 -21.14 2.29
C THR A 170 -1.86 -21.40 3.30
N LYS A 171 -1.88 -22.59 3.93
CA LYS A 171 -2.80 -22.87 5.04
C LYS A 171 -2.54 -22.01 6.28
N LYS A 172 -1.35 -21.42 6.41
CA LYS A 172 -0.89 -20.72 7.63
C LYS A 172 -0.55 -19.24 7.40
N THR A 173 -0.45 -18.81 6.16
CA THR A 173 -0.04 -17.45 5.81
C THR A 173 -0.80 -16.98 4.59
N THR A 174 -1.09 -15.69 4.55
CA THR A 174 -1.72 -15.05 3.40
C THR A 174 -1.04 -13.70 3.18
N ASP A 175 -0.57 -13.46 1.97
CA ASP A 175 -0.07 -12.18 1.53
C ASP A 175 -1.12 -11.54 0.61
N ILE A 176 -1.48 -10.29 0.89
CA ILE A 176 -2.41 -9.49 0.09
C ILE A 176 -1.66 -8.24 -0.38
N SER A 177 -1.79 -7.95 -1.67
CA SER A 177 -1.28 -6.72 -2.28
C SER A 177 -2.43 -5.81 -2.64
N THR A 178 -2.23 -4.50 -2.45
CA THR A 178 -3.22 -3.50 -2.77
C THR A 178 -2.54 -2.22 -3.25
N ASP A 179 -3.07 -1.62 -4.32
CA ASP A 179 -2.52 -0.43 -4.97
C ASP A 179 -3.58 0.67 -5.16
N TRP A 180 -3.18 1.90 -4.90
CA TRP A 180 -3.99 3.11 -4.99
C TRP A 180 -3.25 4.23 -5.72
N ILE A 181 -3.91 4.86 -6.69
CA ILE A 181 -3.50 6.15 -7.24
C ILE A 181 -4.37 7.23 -6.59
N ALA A 182 -3.79 7.93 -5.61
CA ALA A 182 -4.45 8.98 -4.86
C ALA A 182 -4.50 10.28 -5.68
N GLY A 183 -5.70 10.70 -6.08
CA GLY A 183 -5.91 12.01 -6.72
C GLY A 183 -5.64 13.15 -5.75
N ALA A 184 -4.59 13.94 -6.00
CA ALA A 184 -3.95 14.76 -4.98
C ALA A 184 -4.74 15.98 -4.46
N PRO A 185 -5.67 16.68 -5.16
CA PRO A 185 -6.27 17.85 -4.54
C PRO A 185 -7.13 17.52 -3.32
N LEU A 186 -7.56 16.27 -3.10
CA LEU A 186 -8.30 15.89 -1.88
C LEU A 186 -7.38 15.53 -0.70
N PHE A 187 -6.10 15.28 -0.96
CA PHE A 187 -5.12 14.81 0.03
C PHE A 187 -3.95 15.78 0.23
N GLY A 188 -4.02 16.96 -0.39
CA GLY A 188 -3.06 18.04 -0.23
C GLY A 188 -2.23 18.32 -1.49
N ARG A 189 -1.70 19.55 -1.56
CA ARG A 189 -0.89 20.05 -2.68
C ARG A 189 0.36 20.73 -2.14
N ASN A 190 1.54 20.43 -2.69
CA ASN A 190 2.82 21.00 -2.25
C ASN A 190 3.01 20.95 -0.73
N VAL A 191 2.66 19.81 -0.12
CA VAL A 191 2.57 19.68 1.34
C VAL A 191 3.29 18.43 1.80
N ARG A 192 3.84 18.49 3.02
CA ARG A 192 4.35 17.31 3.72
C ARG A 192 3.18 16.58 4.37
N THR A 193 3.05 15.30 4.09
CA THR A 193 1.98 14.45 4.61
C THR A 193 2.53 13.18 5.21
N THR A 194 1.76 12.59 6.11
CA THR A 194 2.08 11.32 6.76
C THR A 194 1.01 10.30 6.40
N LEU A 195 1.42 9.22 5.75
CA LEU A 195 0.65 8.00 5.55
C LEU A 195 0.79 7.12 6.77
N THR A 196 -0.33 6.75 7.40
CA THR A 196 -0.37 5.78 8.49
C THR A 196 -1.23 4.60 8.10
N VAL A 197 -0.68 3.39 8.21
CA VAL A 197 -1.33 2.13 7.80
C VAL A 197 -1.30 1.12 8.93
N ALA A 198 -2.43 0.46 9.16
CA ALA A 198 -2.54 -0.64 10.11
C ALA A 198 -3.63 -1.65 9.70
N VAL A 199 -3.71 -2.76 10.43
CA VAL A 199 -4.82 -3.70 10.36
C VAL A 199 -5.51 -3.75 11.71
N ALA A 200 -6.84 -3.60 11.71
CA ALA A 200 -7.66 -3.73 12.91
C ALA A 200 -7.46 -5.11 13.56
N ALA A 201 -7.49 -5.14 14.89
CA ALA A 201 -7.61 -6.41 15.59
C ALA A 201 -8.97 -7.05 15.29
N ASP A 202 -9.06 -8.37 15.47
CA ASP A 202 -10.34 -9.05 15.62
C ASP A 202 -10.90 -8.67 17.01
N LYS A 203 -11.71 -7.62 17.02
CA LYS A 203 -12.29 -6.98 18.20
C LYS A 203 -13.54 -7.72 18.66
N ASN A 204 -14.31 -8.28 17.72
CA ASN A 204 -15.53 -9.01 18.01
C ASN A 204 -15.26 -10.50 18.37
N LYS A 205 -14.04 -11.00 18.13
CA LYS A 205 -13.53 -12.34 18.39
C LYS A 205 -14.17 -13.45 17.53
N ASP A 206 -14.60 -13.12 16.31
CA ASP A 206 -15.12 -14.08 15.33
C ASP A 206 -14.03 -14.85 14.57
N GLY A 207 -12.75 -14.50 14.79
CA GLY A 207 -11.59 -15.10 14.15
C GLY A 207 -11.22 -14.44 12.82
N ILE A 208 -11.83 -13.31 12.46
CA ILE A 208 -11.67 -12.60 11.19
C ILE A 208 -11.16 -11.18 11.43
N TYR A 209 -10.15 -10.74 10.68
CA TYR A 209 -9.67 -9.36 10.72
C TYR A 209 -10.55 -8.44 9.84
N ASN A 210 -11.76 -8.11 10.29
CA ASN A 210 -12.75 -7.31 9.54
C ASN A 210 -13.32 -6.12 10.34
N ASP A 211 -12.73 -5.73 11.46
CA ASP A 211 -13.28 -4.72 12.37
C ASP A 211 -12.73 -3.30 12.15
N ALA A 212 -12.18 -2.95 10.97
CA ALA A 212 -11.70 -1.58 10.75
C ALA A 212 -12.86 -0.57 10.76
N PRO A 213 -12.68 0.62 11.36
CA PRO A 213 -13.73 1.61 11.38
C PRO A 213 -13.75 2.41 10.07
N ALA A 214 -14.89 3.05 9.76
CA ALA A 214 -14.98 4.00 8.66
C ALA A 214 -14.13 5.27 8.91
N SER A 215 -13.94 5.64 10.18
CA SER A 215 -13.05 6.72 10.60
C SER A 215 -12.43 6.42 11.96
N VAL A 216 -11.21 6.88 12.18
CA VAL A 216 -10.49 6.80 13.45
C VAL A 216 -10.63 8.14 14.18
N THR A 217 -10.97 8.07 15.46
CA THR A 217 -11.12 9.25 16.33
C THR A 217 -9.76 9.66 16.89
N ASP A 218 -9.52 10.98 16.97
CA ASP A 218 -8.43 11.56 17.76
C ASP A 218 -8.75 11.36 19.24
N LEU A 219 -8.08 10.40 19.87
CA LEU A 219 -8.42 10.00 21.23
C LEU A 219 -7.81 10.93 22.28
N ASN A 220 -6.65 11.53 21.99
CA ASN A 220 -5.92 12.37 22.93
C ASN A 220 -6.20 13.88 22.71
N GLY A 221 -6.89 14.24 21.62
CA GLY A 221 -7.30 15.62 21.31
C GLY A 221 -6.14 16.51 20.86
N ASP A 222 -5.05 15.93 20.36
CA ASP A 222 -3.87 16.69 19.94
C ASP A 222 -3.93 17.22 18.49
N GLY A 223 -5.04 16.93 17.80
CA GLY A 223 -5.31 17.34 16.43
C GLY A 223 -4.65 16.45 15.38
N ARG A 224 -4.08 15.31 15.76
CA ARG A 224 -3.47 14.33 14.86
C ARG A 224 -4.12 12.97 15.06
N ILE A 225 -4.08 12.17 14.00
CA ILE A 225 -4.46 10.77 14.06
C ILE A 225 -3.22 9.94 13.74
N ASP A 226 -2.68 9.27 14.75
CA ASP A 226 -1.40 8.58 14.60
C ASP A 226 -1.37 7.18 15.23
N ALA A 227 -0.15 6.66 15.44
CA ALA A 227 0.06 5.33 15.99
C ALA A 227 -0.51 5.19 17.42
N PHE A 228 -0.63 6.27 18.18
CA PHE A 228 -1.26 6.28 19.50
C PHE A 228 -2.75 5.95 19.38
N ASP A 229 -3.48 6.66 18.53
CA ASP A 229 -4.93 6.46 18.35
C ASP A 229 -5.23 5.08 17.80
N LEU A 230 -4.43 4.61 16.83
CA LEU A 230 -4.57 3.26 16.27
C LEU A 230 -4.28 2.18 17.31
N LYS A 231 -3.28 2.39 18.17
CA LYS A 231 -2.98 1.45 19.26
C LYS A 231 -4.12 1.40 20.27
N ALA A 232 -4.71 2.54 20.60
CA ALA A 232 -5.84 2.63 21.50
C ALA A 232 -7.12 2.02 20.90
N PHE A 233 -7.33 2.20 19.58
CA PHE A 233 -8.40 1.54 18.83
C PHE A 233 -8.31 0.01 18.90
N GLY A 234 -7.09 -0.53 18.85
CA GLY A 234 -6.81 -1.96 18.87
C GLY A 234 -6.48 -2.50 17.47
N ILE A 235 -5.20 -2.69 17.20
CA ILE A 235 -4.67 -3.17 15.91
C ILE A 235 -3.95 -4.52 16.06
N ALA A 236 -4.07 -5.37 15.04
CA ALA A 236 -3.37 -6.65 14.91
C ALA A 236 -1.98 -6.53 14.25
N SER A 237 -1.63 -5.35 13.76
CA SER A 237 -0.31 -5.02 13.23
C SER A 237 0.42 -4.03 14.13
N SER A 238 1.68 -3.73 13.81
CA SER A 238 2.24 -2.42 14.17
C SER A 238 1.65 -1.35 13.23
N ALA A 239 1.43 -0.14 13.73
CA ALA A 239 1.16 1.01 12.86
C ALA A 239 2.42 1.33 12.05
N ARG A 240 2.29 1.39 10.72
CA ARG A 240 3.35 1.81 9.82
C ARG A 240 3.10 3.24 9.40
N THR A 241 4.12 4.07 9.57
CA THR A 241 4.05 5.49 9.31
C THR A 241 5.14 5.86 8.31
N VAL A 242 4.75 6.53 7.23
CA VAL A 242 5.63 7.03 6.19
C VAL A 242 5.34 8.50 6.00
N THR A 243 6.37 9.34 6.12
CA THR A 243 6.23 10.78 5.89
C THR A 243 6.92 11.18 4.60
N PHE A 244 6.19 11.79 3.68
CA PHE A 244 6.63 12.16 2.34
C PHE A 244 6.03 13.51 1.93
N SER A 245 6.44 14.05 0.79
CA SER A 245 5.91 15.29 0.24
C SER A 245 5.09 15.01 -1.01
N ILE A 246 3.91 15.61 -1.12
CA ILE A 246 3.15 15.69 -2.37
C ILE A 246 3.64 16.94 -3.11
N VAL A 247 4.11 16.78 -4.35
CA VAL A 247 4.76 17.87 -5.10
C VAL A 247 4.14 18.11 -6.47
N ASP A 248 4.18 19.38 -6.89
CA ASP A 248 3.99 19.83 -8.28
C ASP A 248 5.11 19.33 -9.20
#